data_AF-A0AAI8AMJ2-F1
#
_entry.id   AF-A0AAI8AMJ2-F1
#
_cell.length_a   1.000
_cell.length_b   1.000
_cell.length_c   1.000
_cell.angle_alpha   90.00
_cell.angle_beta   90.00
_cell.angle_gamma   90.00
#
_symmetry.space_group_name_H-M   'P 1'
#
loop_
_entity.id
_entity.type
_entity.pdbx_description
1 polymer ?
#
loop_
_entity_poly.entity_id
_entity_poly.type
_entity_poly.pdbx_seq_one_letter_code
_entity_poly.pdbx_strand_id
1 'polypeptide(L)'
;MFWVSIATAILFFSTGSVLYTYFLSQGYYVDNSKNLASGINNVVSPAGNGSGFLSYFIAGSLPIGITGLILSAIFASTQSTVSSGLSALANSIVVDFIAKFKPNTPDRTLALISKLLVFIFGTLGILFGNVLISTKQDDLFNYFTGFIGLLNAPTIAVFLLWIFTTKTNWKGALVGFVFATLVGICIWLLTQKFITPNGVAFSFSAAWLTMITFSTTLILGYSVSLLLPTKQNDLTNRAYWTRSKEFI
;
A
#
# COMPACT_ATOMS: atom_id res chain seq x y z
N MET A 1 -14.16 -13.69 -6.84
CA MET A 1 -13.49 -12.57 -6.14
C MET A 1 -13.81 -11.21 -6.79
N PHE A 2 -13.70 -11.07 -8.12
CA PHE A 2 -13.97 -9.82 -8.85
C PHE A 2 -15.34 -9.16 -8.56
N TRP A 3 -16.44 -9.93 -8.58
CA TRP A 3 -17.79 -9.39 -8.32
C TRP A 3 -17.97 -8.80 -6.93
N VAL A 4 -17.31 -9.38 -5.93
CA VAL A 4 -17.35 -8.89 -4.54
C VAL A 4 -16.61 -7.55 -4.45
N SER A 5 -15.49 -7.39 -5.15
CA SER A 5 -14.72 -6.14 -5.18
C SER A 5 -15.49 -4.98 -5.82
N ILE A 6 -16.28 -5.24 -6.87
CA ILE A 6 -17.13 -4.20 -7.47
C ILE A 6 -18.20 -3.76 -6.48
N ALA A 7 -18.88 -4.72 -5.84
CA ALA A 7 -19.93 -4.44 -4.88
C ALA A 7 -19.40 -3.63 -3.68
N THR A 8 -18.23 -3.98 -3.14
CA THR A 8 -17.63 -3.22 -2.04
C THR A 8 -17.20 -1.82 -2.47
N ALA A 9 -16.63 -1.65 -3.69
CA ALA A 9 -16.24 -0.34 -4.19
C ALA A 9 -17.45 0.62 -4.29
N ILE A 10 -18.58 0.15 -4.82
CA ILE A 10 -19.82 0.92 -4.89
C ILE A 10 -20.27 1.30 -3.49
N LEU A 11 -20.30 0.35 -2.55
CA LEU A 11 -20.72 0.60 -1.17
C LEU A 11 -19.85 1.68 -0.49
N PHE A 12 -18.52 1.57 -0.59
CA PHE A 12 -17.60 2.55 -0.02
C PHE A 12 -17.76 3.94 -0.64
N PHE A 13 -17.87 4.01 -1.98
CA PHE A 13 -18.01 5.29 -2.68
C PHE A 13 -19.36 5.96 -2.39
N SER A 14 -20.45 5.18 -2.37
CA SER A 14 -21.77 5.67 -2.00
C SER A 14 -21.80 6.14 -0.55
N THR A 15 -21.22 5.38 0.39
CA THR A 15 -21.18 5.77 1.80
C THR A 15 -20.39 7.07 2.00
N GLY A 16 -19.22 7.20 1.36
CA GLY A 16 -18.43 8.43 1.40
C GLY A 16 -19.17 9.63 0.81
N SER A 17 -19.85 9.44 -0.31
CA SER A 17 -20.65 10.50 -0.96
C SER A 17 -21.83 10.93 -0.09
N VAL A 18 -22.56 10.00 0.51
CA VAL A 18 -23.68 10.29 1.42
C VAL A 18 -23.18 11.06 2.64
N LEU A 19 -22.10 10.61 3.27
CA LEU A 19 -21.52 11.30 4.42
C LEU A 19 -21.07 12.73 4.06
N TYR A 20 -20.44 12.89 2.91
CA TYR A 20 -20.03 14.19 2.39
C TYR A 20 -21.24 15.13 2.23
N THR A 21 -22.32 14.66 1.60
CA THR A 21 -23.56 15.47 1.45
C THR A 21 -24.25 15.75 2.78
N TYR A 22 -24.21 14.83 3.74
CA TYR A 22 -24.75 15.01 5.09
C TYR A 22 -24.03 16.14 5.83
N PHE A 23 -22.69 16.12 5.85
CA PHE A 23 -21.91 17.19 6.50
C PHE A 23 -22.05 18.54 5.78
N LEU A 24 -22.16 18.54 4.45
CA LEU A 24 -22.49 19.75 3.70
C LEU A 24 -23.85 20.33 4.09
N SER A 25 -24.87 19.47 4.25
CA SER A 25 -26.22 19.92 4.66
C SER A 25 -26.27 20.54 6.06
N GLN A 26 -25.34 20.14 6.93
CA GLN A 26 -25.16 20.65 8.30
C GLN A 26 -24.28 21.93 8.34
N GLY A 27 -23.78 22.40 7.19
CA GLY A 27 -22.94 23.60 7.09
C GLY A 27 -21.44 23.38 7.30
N TYR A 28 -20.97 22.12 7.36
CA TYR A 28 -19.55 21.81 7.45
C TYR A 28 -18.91 21.71 6.06
N TYR A 29 -17.97 22.61 5.77
CA TYR A 29 -17.20 22.59 4.52
C TYR A 29 -15.96 21.70 4.68
N VAL A 30 -15.85 20.71 3.80
CA VAL A 30 -14.79 19.69 3.77
C VAL A 30 -13.51 20.20 3.07
N ASP A 31 -13.63 21.25 2.25
CA ASP A 31 -12.51 21.87 1.53
C ASP A 31 -12.13 23.23 2.13
N ASN A 32 -10.88 23.36 2.57
CA ASN A 32 -10.31 24.64 2.98
C ASN A 32 -10.32 25.71 1.86
N SER A 33 -10.40 25.31 0.58
CA SER A 33 -10.48 26.25 -0.54
C SER A 33 -11.81 27.00 -0.62
N LYS A 34 -12.91 26.39 -0.16
CA LYS A 34 -14.24 27.03 -0.13
C LYS A 34 -14.46 27.89 1.12
N ASN A 35 -13.73 27.63 2.19
CA ASN A 35 -13.68 28.50 3.37
C ASN A 35 -13.06 29.87 3.05
N LEU A 36 -12.09 29.91 2.11
CA LEU A 36 -11.52 31.16 1.60
C LEU A 36 -12.46 31.92 0.67
N ALA A 37 -13.24 31.23 -0.16
CA ALA A 37 -14.17 31.86 -1.12
C ALA A 37 -15.46 32.39 -0.47
N SER A 38 -15.87 31.83 0.69
CA SER A 38 -17.07 32.24 1.41
C SER A 38 -16.83 33.31 2.48
N GLY A 39 -15.57 33.70 2.74
CA GLY A 39 -15.21 34.68 3.77
C GLY A 39 -15.46 34.21 5.21
N ILE A 40 -15.76 32.92 5.41
CA ILE A 40 -16.03 32.34 6.74
C ILE A 40 -14.76 31.66 7.24
N ASN A 41 -13.90 32.44 7.89
CA ASN A 41 -12.57 32.02 8.35
C ASN A 41 -12.55 30.97 9.47
N ASN A 42 -13.70 30.45 9.92
CA ASN A 42 -13.83 29.68 11.17
C ASN A 42 -14.75 28.46 11.11
N VAL A 43 -15.01 27.86 9.94
CA VAL A 43 -15.66 26.53 9.92
C VAL A 43 -14.57 25.46 10.12
N VAL A 44 -14.24 25.21 11.39
CA VAL A 44 -13.40 24.08 11.79
C VAL A 44 -14.14 22.80 11.38
N SER A 45 -13.62 22.09 10.37
CA SER A 45 -14.12 20.75 10.04
C SER A 45 -13.94 19.87 11.29
N PRO A 46 -15.00 19.23 11.84
CA PRO A 46 -14.93 18.43 13.07
C PRO A 46 -13.98 17.23 12.98
N ALA A 47 -13.54 16.92 11.76
CA ALA A 47 -12.80 15.74 11.35
C ALA A 47 -11.37 16.03 10.86
N GLY A 48 -10.89 17.28 10.94
CA GLY A 48 -9.64 17.69 10.29
C GLY A 48 -9.72 17.62 8.75
N ASN A 49 -8.58 17.51 8.08
CA ASN A 49 -8.52 17.43 6.61
C ASN A 49 -9.06 16.07 6.13
N GLY A 50 -10.31 16.04 5.64
CA GLY A 50 -10.84 15.00 4.74
C GLY A 50 -11.17 13.61 5.30
N SER A 51 -10.44 13.12 6.31
CA SER A 51 -10.39 11.67 6.63
C SER A 51 -11.13 11.23 7.89
N GLY A 52 -11.47 12.15 8.80
CA GLY A 52 -12.11 11.82 10.09
C GLY A 52 -13.65 11.78 10.11
N PHE A 53 -14.33 12.06 9.00
CA PHE A 53 -15.79 12.29 9.00
C PHE A 53 -16.60 11.06 9.42
N LEU A 54 -16.17 9.87 8.99
CA LEU A 54 -16.80 8.61 9.36
C LEU A 54 -16.70 8.35 10.87
N SER A 55 -15.51 8.53 11.43
CA SER A 55 -15.28 8.38 12.87
C SER A 55 -16.08 9.39 13.68
N TYR A 56 -16.16 10.64 13.21
CA TYR A 56 -16.96 11.68 13.86
C TYR A 56 -18.46 11.37 13.83
N PHE A 57 -18.98 10.90 12.70
CA PHE A 57 -20.38 10.48 12.57
C PHE A 57 -20.71 9.30 13.49
N ILE A 58 -19.83 8.30 13.56
CA ILE A 58 -20.02 7.12 14.42
C ILE A 58 -20.06 7.49 15.90
N ALA A 59 -19.21 8.41 16.33
CA ALA A 59 -19.13 8.83 17.72
C ALA A 59 -20.28 9.77 18.14
N GLY A 60 -20.72 10.66 17.25
CA GLY A 60 -21.64 11.75 17.60
C GLY A 60 -23.11 11.56 17.20
N SER A 61 -23.40 10.77 16.15
CA SER A 61 -24.75 10.74 15.54
C SER A 61 -25.49 9.41 15.68
N LEU A 62 -24.82 8.34 16.15
CA LEU A 62 -25.43 7.02 16.28
C LEU A 62 -25.91 6.70 17.71
N PRO A 63 -26.98 5.89 17.86
CA PRO A 63 -27.45 5.43 19.17
C PRO A 63 -26.39 4.60 19.90
N ILE A 64 -26.37 4.75 21.23
CA ILE A 64 -25.65 3.86 22.15
C ILE A 64 -26.05 2.40 21.89
N GLY A 65 -25.07 1.52 21.75
CA GLY A 65 -25.26 0.12 21.30
C GLY A 65 -24.85 -0.09 19.85
N ILE A 66 -25.40 0.65 18.89
CA ILE A 66 -25.01 0.54 17.47
C ILE A 66 -23.58 1.05 17.27
N THR A 67 -23.22 2.16 17.91
CA THR A 67 -21.83 2.67 17.92
C THR A 67 -20.85 1.60 18.43
N GLY A 68 -21.21 0.89 19.50
CA GLY A 68 -20.40 -0.19 20.05
C GLY A 68 -20.23 -1.36 19.07
N LEU A 69 -21.32 -1.78 18.42
CA LEU A 69 -21.31 -2.84 17.42
C LEU A 69 -20.43 -2.48 16.21
N ILE A 70 -20.54 -1.26 15.71
CA ILE A 70 -19.72 -0.76 14.59
C ILE A 70 -18.24 -0.73 14.98
N LEU A 71 -17.91 -0.20 16.16
CA LEU A 71 -16.52 -0.16 16.64
C LEU A 71 -15.95 -1.58 16.77
N SER A 72 -16.69 -2.52 17.34
CA SER A 72 -16.28 -3.93 17.42
C SER A 72 -16.03 -4.53 16.04
N ALA A 73 -16.89 -4.24 15.05
CA ALA A 73 -16.69 -4.70 13.67
C ALA A 73 -15.44 -4.11 13.02
N ILE A 74 -15.15 -2.82 13.24
CA ILE A 74 -13.93 -2.15 12.75
C ILE A 74 -12.68 -2.79 13.35
N PHE A 75 -12.67 -3.03 14.67
CA PHE A 75 -11.56 -3.69 15.34
C PHE A 75 -11.37 -5.12 14.84
N ALA A 76 -12.44 -5.91 14.71
CA ALA A 76 -12.38 -7.27 14.19
C ALA A 76 -11.83 -7.33 12.75
N SER A 77 -12.31 -6.44 11.87
CA SER A 77 -11.85 -6.32 10.48
C SER A 77 -10.37 -5.93 10.40
N THR A 78 -9.94 -4.97 11.22
CA THR A 78 -8.55 -4.50 11.27
C THR A 78 -7.63 -5.60 11.78
N GLN A 79 -8.03 -6.29 12.86
CA GLN A 79 -7.27 -7.38 13.46
C GLN A 79 -7.08 -8.55 12.48
N SER A 80 -8.10 -8.88 11.68
CA SER A 80 -7.98 -9.92 10.65
C SER A 80 -6.89 -9.58 9.62
N THR A 81 -6.88 -8.34 9.12
CA THR A 81 -5.88 -7.88 8.15
C THR A 81 -4.47 -7.90 8.77
N VAL A 82 -4.31 -7.36 9.97
CA VAL A 82 -3.02 -7.34 10.68
C VAL A 82 -2.50 -8.74 10.96
N SER A 83 -3.36 -9.65 11.42
CA SER A 83 -2.99 -11.04 11.69
C SER A 83 -2.55 -11.78 10.41
N SER A 84 -3.30 -11.62 9.32
CA SER A 84 -2.92 -12.22 8.02
C SER A 84 -1.62 -11.66 7.48
N GLY A 85 -1.39 -10.33 7.60
CA GLY A 85 -0.18 -9.67 7.13
C GLY A 85 1.07 -10.11 7.91
N LEU A 86 1.00 -10.10 9.24
CA LEU A 86 2.09 -10.56 10.09
C LEU A 86 2.42 -12.05 9.86
N SER A 87 1.40 -12.89 9.73
CA SER A 87 1.58 -14.32 9.49
C SER A 87 2.18 -14.59 8.11
N ALA A 88 1.76 -13.87 7.07
CA ALA A 88 2.32 -13.97 5.73
C ALA A 88 3.79 -13.51 5.69
N LEU A 89 4.13 -12.39 6.34
CA LEU A 89 5.50 -11.89 6.45
C LEU A 89 6.42 -12.89 7.18
N ALA A 90 5.97 -13.41 8.33
CA ALA A 90 6.73 -14.40 9.07
C ALA A 90 6.94 -15.69 8.25
N ASN A 91 5.90 -16.16 7.55
CA ASN A 91 6.00 -17.36 6.73
C ASN A 91 6.93 -17.16 5.51
N SER A 92 6.89 -16.01 4.84
CA SER A 92 7.83 -15.71 3.75
C SER A 92 9.28 -15.74 4.24
N ILE A 93 9.58 -15.17 5.41
CA ILE A 93 10.94 -15.24 5.97
C ILE A 93 11.35 -16.68 6.31
N VAL A 94 10.45 -17.44 6.93
CA VAL A 94 10.71 -18.83 7.31
C VAL A 94 10.94 -19.71 6.09
N VAL A 95 10.07 -19.63 5.07
CA VAL A 95 10.14 -20.49 3.88
C VAL A 95 11.23 -20.03 2.93
N ASP A 96 11.31 -18.73 2.62
CA ASP A 96 12.19 -18.21 1.57
C ASP A 96 13.65 -18.13 2.02
N PHE A 97 13.88 -17.90 3.32
CA PHE A 97 15.23 -17.77 3.88
C PHE A 97 15.57 -18.96 4.78
N ILE A 98 14.84 -19.17 5.89
CA ILE A 98 15.30 -20.11 6.93
C ILE A 98 15.30 -21.56 6.43
N ALA A 99 14.22 -22.03 5.82
CA ALA A 99 14.12 -23.38 5.27
C ALA A 99 15.10 -23.59 4.11
N LYS A 100 15.37 -22.54 3.32
CA LYS A 100 16.32 -22.61 2.21
C LYS A 100 17.79 -22.68 2.66
N PHE A 101 18.17 -21.92 3.70
CA PHE A 101 19.52 -21.93 4.25
C PHE A 101 19.77 -23.08 5.24
N LYS A 102 18.74 -23.57 5.94
CA LYS A 102 18.81 -24.69 6.89
C LYS A 102 17.65 -25.69 6.67
N PRO A 103 17.72 -26.54 5.64
CA PRO A 103 16.63 -27.44 5.26
C PRO A 103 16.29 -28.53 6.29
N ASN A 104 17.23 -28.91 7.16
CA ASN A 104 17.01 -29.94 8.19
C ASN A 104 16.44 -29.37 9.52
N THR A 105 15.84 -28.18 9.50
CA THR A 105 15.25 -27.59 10.70
C THR A 105 13.89 -28.25 10.98
N PRO A 106 13.65 -28.79 12.19
CA PRO A 106 12.38 -29.44 12.50
C PRO A 106 11.20 -28.45 12.47
N ASP A 107 10.03 -28.91 12.02
CA ASP A 107 8.82 -28.08 11.86
C ASP A 107 8.41 -27.34 13.13
N ARG A 108 8.59 -27.97 14.29
CA ARG A 108 8.33 -27.35 15.60
C ARG A 108 9.19 -26.10 15.81
N THR A 109 10.45 -26.14 15.37
CA THR A 109 11.37 -24.99 15.47
C THR A 109 11.01 -23.92 14.45
N LEU A 110 10.65 -24.29 13.22
CA LEU A 110 10.17 -23.33 12.22
C LEU A 110 8.90 -22.59 12.70
N ALA A 111 7.97 -23.31 13.32
CA ALA A 111 6.77 -22.73 13.92
C ALA A 111 7.09 -21.77 15.09
N LEU A 112 8.05 -22.12 15.95
CA LEU A 112 8.50 -21.23 17.02
C LEU A 112 9.16 -19.97 16.47
N ILE A 113 10.00 -20.08 15.45
CA ILE A 113 10.62 -18.93 14.79
C ILE A 113 9.55 -18.05 14.14
N SER A 114 8.57 -18.64 13.46
CA SER A 114 7.45 -17.90 12.89
C SER A 114 6.68 -17.10 13.96
N LYS A 115 6.39 -17.71 15.11
CA LYS A 115 5.72 -17.02 16.24
C LYS A 115 6.57 -15.87 16.79
N LEU A 116 7.88 -16.08 16.90
CA LEU A 116 8.80 -15.04 17.36
C LEU A 116 8.85 -13.86 16.37
N LEU A 117 8.92 -14.15 15.07
CA LEU A 117 8.89 -13.12 14.01
C LEU A 117 7.60 -12.30 14.08
N VAL A 118 6.44 -12.94 14.23
CA VAL A 118 5.15 -12.24 14.40
C VAL A 118 5.19 -11.29 15.60
N PHE A 119 5.74 -11.74 16.74
CA PHE A 119 5.88 -10.89 17.93
C PHE A 119 6.81 -9.69 17.70
N ILE A 120 7.96 -9.91 17.05
CA ILE A 120 8.94 -8.86 16.74
C ILE A 120 8.32 -7.82 15.78
N PHE A 121 7.74 -8.26 14.66
CA PHE A 121 7.13 -7.35 13.68
C PHE A 121 5.89 -6.64 14.25
N GLY A 122 5.10 -7.32 15.08
CA GLY A 122 3.98 -6.69 15.80
C GLY A 122 4.46 -5.56 16.71
N THR A 123 5.52 -5.81 17.49
CA THR A 123 6.12 -4.79 18.37
C THR A 123 6.69 -3.62 17.57
N LEU A 124 7.41 -3.89 16.49
CA LEU A 124 7.90 -2.85 15.58
C LEU A 124 6.76 -2.03 14.96
N GLY A 125 5.66 -2.68 14.57
CA GLY A 125 4.47 -2.00 14.06
C GLY A 125 3.85 -1.02 15.07
N ILE A 126 3.79 -1.39 16.35
CA ILE A 126 3.32 -0.51 17.43
C ILE A 126 4.26 0.69 17.60
N LEU A 127 5.58 0.48 17.54
CA LEU A 127 6.57 1.55 17.63
C LEU A 127 6.45 2.53 16.46
N PHE A 128 6.36 2.02 15.22
CA PHE A 128 6.13 2.85 14.03
C PHE A 128 4.82 3.62 14.10
N GLY A 129 3.75 3.02 14.61
CA GLY A 129 2.47 3.69 14.84
C GLY A 129 2.60 4.91 15.75
N ASN A 130 3.36 4.80 16.84
CA ASN A 130 3.62 5.92 17.76
C ASN A 130 4.39 7.08 17.09
N VAL A 131 5.40 6.76 16.27
CA VAL A 131 6.15 7.76 15.50
C VAL A 131 5.22 8.50 14.52
N LEU A 132 4.33 7.77 13.87
CA LEU A 132 3.40 8.33 12.90
C LEU A 132 2.37 9.29 13.55
N ILE A 133 1.85 8.94 14.73
CA ILE A 133 0.98 9.82 15.54
C ILE A 133 1.71 11.12 15.90
N SER A 134 2.99 11.03 16.25
CA SER A 134 3.81 12.17 16.66
C SER A 134 4.05 13.18 15.52
N THR A 135 3.92 12.74 14.28
CA THR A 135 4.18 13.55 13.08
C THR A 135 3.06 14.55 12.77
N LYS A 136 1.83 14.35 13.27
CA LYS A 136 0.65 15.17 12.95
C LYS A 136 0.44 15.36 11.44
N GLN A 137 0.60 14.29 10.65
CA GLN A 137 0.28 14.35 9.22
C GLN A 137 -1.20 14.64 9.02
N ASP A 138 -1.48 15.62 8.17
CA ASP A 138 -2.82 16.08 7.84
C ASP A 138 -3.63 15.05 7.04
N ASP A 139 -2.95 14.23 6.22
CA ASP A 139 -3.55 13.23 5.35
C ASP A 139 -2.80 11.90 5.41
N LEU A 140 -3.14 11.11 6.44
CA LEU A 140 -2.54 9.80 6.67
C LEU A 140 -2.85 8.79 5.56
N PHE A 141 -4.02 8.93 4.93
CA PHE A 141 -4.47 8.02 3.89
C PHE A 141 -3.63 8.19 2.62
N ASN A 142 -3.44 9.41 2.15
CA ASN A 142 -2.58 9.67 0.98
C ASN A 142 -1.11 9.33 1.26
N TYR A 143 -0.64 9.56 2.48
CA TYR A 143 0.69 9.15 2.91
C TYR A 143 0.88 7.62 2.83
N PHE A 144 -0.03 6.86 3.42
CA PHE A 144 0.06 5.40 3.49
C PHE A 144 -0.16 4.73 2.13
N THR A 145 -1.12 5.21 1.34
CA THR A 145 -1.36 4.71 -0.02
C THR A 145 -0.20 5.00 -0.96
N GLY A 146 0.45 6.16 -0.82
CA GLY A 146 1.69 6.48 -1.54
C GLY A 146 2.83 5.54 -1.17
N PHE A 147 3.01 5.27 0.13
CA PHE A 147 4.04 4.35 0.62
C PHE A 147 3.81 2.90 0.12
N ILE A 148 2.59 2.37 0.24
CA ILE A 148 2.25 1.05 -0.28
C ILE A 148 2.41 1.00 -1.80
N GLY A 149 1.92 2.03 -2.49
CA GLY A 149 1.98 2.13 -3.94
C GLY A 149 3.40 2.08 -4.47
N LEU A 150 4.33 2.76 -3.79
CA LEU A 150 5.75 2.79 -4.13
C LEU A 150 6.38 1.41 -4.11
N LEU A 151 6.02 0.54 -3.16
CA LEU A 151 6.56 -0.82 -3.05
C LEU A 151 5.85 -1.81 -3.97
N ASN A 152 4.55 -1.66 -4.16
CA ASN A 152 3.76 -2.56 -4.99
C ASN A 152 3.96 -2.35 -6.50
N ALA A 153 4.12 -1.11 -6.95
CA ALA A 153 4.24 -0.79 -8.37
C ALA A 153 5.45 -1.48 -9.06
N PRO A 154 6.69 -1.40 -8.55
CA PRO A 154 7.83 -2.12 -9.10
C PRO A 154 7.64 -3.64 -9.08
N THR A 155 7.00 -4.18 -8.04
CA THR A 155 6.73 -5.61 -7.91
C THR A 155 5.83 -6.10 -9.04
N ILE A 156 4.71 -5.41 -9.28
CA ILE A 156 3.78 -5.73 -10.37
C ILE A 156 4.48 -5.58 -11.73
N ALA A 157 5.31 -4.55 -11.93
CA ALA A 157 6.05 -4.36 -13.17
C ALA A 157 7.02 -5.52 -13.47
N VAL A 158 7.74 -6.02 -12.46
CA VAL A 158 8.63 -7.19 -12.63
C VAL A 158 7.83 -8.44 -13.00
N PHE A 159 6.70 -8.70 -12.32
CA PHE A 159 5.82 -9.81 -12.69
C PHE A 159 5.31 -9.69 -14.12
N LEU A 160 4.94 -8.48 -14.55
CA LEU A 160 4.49 -8.22 -15.91
C LEU A 160 5.61 -8.50 -16.94
N LEU A 161 6.84 -8.05 -16.67
CA LEU A 161 7.99 -8.35 -17.51
C LEU A 161 8.24 -9.86 -17.62
N TRP A 162 8.05 -10.60 -16.53
CA TRP A 162 8.26 -12.04 -16.51
C TRP A 162 7.20 -12.81 -17.32
N ILE A 163 5.94 -12.38 -17.26
CA ILE A 163 4.83 -13.01 -18.00
C ILE A 163 4.88 -12.71 -19.51
N PHE A 164 5.12 -11.44 -19.87
CA PHE A 164 4.94 -10.96 -21.24
C PHE A 164 6.22 -10.98 -22.08
N THR A 165 7.41 -11.10 -21.46
CA THR A 165 8.69 -10.98 -22.18
C THR A 165 9.55 -12.22 -21.98
N THR A 166 9.98 -12.84 -23.08
CA THR A 166 10.88 -14.01 -23.06
C THR A 166 12.35 -13.63 -22.94
N LYS A 167 12.71 -12.38 -23.25
CA LYS A 167 14.08 -11.85 -23.23
C LYS A 167 14.52 -11.25 -21.88
N THR A 168 13.65 -11.27 -20.86
CA THR A 168 13.95 -10.67 -19.55
C THR A 168 14.85 -11.58 -18.72
N ASN A 169 15.96 -11.04 -18.22
CA ASN A 169 16.91 -11.76 -17.38
C ASN A 169 16.68 -11.41 -15.90
N TRP A 170 16.96 -12.36 -15.00
CA TRP A 170 16.77 -12.13 -13.55
C TRP A 170 17.57 -10.93 -13.03
N LYS A 171 18.78 -10.71 -13.57
CA LYS A 171 19.63 -9.56 -13.24
C LYS A 171 19.02 -8.24 -13.69
N GLY A 172 18.47 -8.18 -14.91
CA GLY A 172 17.85 -6.96 -15.44
C GLY A 172 16.57 -6.60 -14.69
N ALA A 173 15.74 -7.59 -14.38
CA ALA A 173 14.57 -7.41 -13.54
C ALA A 173 14.92 -6.90 -12.13
N LEU A 174 15.97 -7.45 -11.50
CA LEU A 174 16.43 -7.01 -10.19
C LEU A 174 16.98 -5.58 -10.20
N VAL A 175 17.79 -5.22 -11.21
CA VAL A 175 18.31 -3.84 -11.36
C VAL A 175 17.17 -2.85 -11.58
N GLY A 176 16.21 -3.17 -12.47
CA GLY A 176 15.03 -2.33 -12.71
C GLY A 176 14.16 -2.16 -11.46
N PHE A 177 14.00 -3.21 -10.67
CA PHE A 177 13.27 -3.18 -9.40
C PHE A 177 13.95 -2.28 -8.37
N VAL A 178 15.25 -2.52 -8.09
CA VAL A 178 16.00 -1.78 -7.08
C VAL A 178 16.11 -0.31 -7.46
N PHE A 179 16.45 -0.01 -8.72
CA PHE A 179 16.60 1.37 -9.19
C PHE A 179 15.26 2.13 -9.13
N ALA A 180 14.18 1.55 -9.62
CA ALA A 180 12.87 2.20 -9.59
C ALA A 180 12.36 2.41 -8.15
N THR A 181 12.62 1.46 -7.25
CA THR A 181 12.27 1.60 -5.83
C THR A 181 13.07 2.73 -5.19
N LEU A 182 14.38 2.83 -5.45
CA LEU A 182 15.22 3.92 -4.94
C LEU A 182 14.76 5.29 -5.49
N VAL A 183 14.50 5.39 -6.79
CA VAL A 183 13.95 6.61 -7.40
C VAL A 183 12.61 6.98 -6.78
N GLY A 184 11.72 5.99 -6.59
CA GLY A 184 10.45 6.17 -5.91
C GLY A 184 10.63 6.73 -4.50
N ILE A 185 11.54 6.16 -3.71
CA ILE A 185 11.83 6.62 -2.34
C ILE A 185 12.36 8.05 -2.36
N CYS A 186 13.29 8.37 -3.27
CA CYS A 186 13.81 9.73 -3.41
C CYS A 186 12.71 10.74 -3.73
N ILE A 187 11.87 10.46 -4.73
CA ILE A 187 10.75 11.36 -5.11
C ILE A 187 9.74 11.48 -3.97
N TRP A 188 9.42 10.37 -3.30
CA TRP A 188 8.51 10.37 -2.16
C TRP A 188 9.05 11.22 -1.00
N LEU A 189 10.32 11.05 -0.63
CA LEU A 189 10.98 11.86 0.41
C LEU A 189 11.01 13.35 0.06
N LEU A 190 11.23 13.70 -1.22
CA LEU A 190 11.17 15.10 -1.70
C LEU A 190 9.76 15.68 -1.67
N THR A 191 8.73 14.82 -1.75
CA THR A 191 7.32 15.24 -1.65
C THR A 191 6.88 15.41 -0.20
N GLN A 192 7.56 14.75 0.76
CA GLN A 192 7.22 14.87 2.17
C GLN A 192 7.73 16.19 2.75
N LYS A 193 6.85 16.90 3.47
CA LYS A 193 7.12 18.17 4.20
C LYS A 193 8.28 18.11 5.21
N PHE A 194 8.87 16.94 5.45
CA PHE A 194 9.98 16.74 6.39
C PHE A 194 11.31 17.34 5.94
N ILE A 195 11.58 17.40 4.63
CA ILE A 195 12.93 17.72 4.11
C ILE A 195 13.00 19.08 3.41
N THR A 196 11.89 19.61 2.89
CA THR A 196 11.90 20.87 2.13
C THR A 196 10.96 21.89 2.77
N PRO A 197 11.45 22.74 3.70
CA PRO A 197 10.61 23.72 4.38
C PRO A 197 10.09 24.84 3.47
N ASN A 198 10.65 25.04 2.26
CA ASN A 198 10.36 26.23 1.45
C ASN A 198 10.19 25.92 -0.06
N GLY A 199 9.01 26.20 -0.60
CA GLY A 199 8.86 26.80 -1.94
C GLY A 199 8.81 25.90 -3.18
N VAL A 200 9.11 24.61 -3.11
CA VAL A 200 8.99 23.66 -4.24
C VAL A 200 8.28 22.37 -3.82
N ALA A 201 7.14 22.52 -3.13
CA ALA A 201 6.27 21.38 -2.88
C ALA A 201 5.53 21.03 -4.19
N PHE A 202 6.17 20.24 -5.05
CA PHE A 202 5.44 19.55 -6.12
C PHE A 202 4.47 18.57 -5.45
N SER A 203 3.19 18.93 -5.43
CA SER A 203 2.15 18.07 -4.89
C SER A 203 1.90 16.93 -5.89
N PHE A 204 2.66 15.85 -5.76
CA PHE A 204 2.40 14.62 -6.50
C PHE A 204 1.32 13.82 -5.78
N SER A 205 0.19 13.58 -6.44
CA SER A 205 -0.74 12.55 -5.98
C SER A 205 -0.01 11.21 -5.96
N ALA A 206 -0.26 10.42 -4.92
CA ALA A 206 0.31 9.08 -4.73
C ALA A 206 0.19 8.20 -5.99
N ALA A 207 -0.87 8.37 -6.77
CA ALA A 207 -1.09 7.64 -8.02
C ALA A 207 -0.07 7.96 -9.13
N TRP A 208 0.45 9.18 -9.20
CA TRP A 208 1.47 9.53 -10.18
C TRP A 208 2.82 8.92 -9.83
N LEU A 209 3.15 8.90 -8.54
CA LEU A 209 4.36 8.26 -8.05
C LEU A 209 4.37 6.76 -8.41
N THR A 210 3.25 6.07 -8.26
CA THR A 210 3.14 4.65 -8.63
C THR A 210 3.27 4.43 -10.14
N MET A 211 2.71 5.31 -10.97
CA MET A 211 2.85 5.23 -12.43
C MET A 211 4.31 5.45 -12.86
N ILE A 212 5.02 6.38 -12.23
CA ILE A 212 6.43 6.67 -12.54
C ILE A 212 7.29 5.46 -12.16
N THR A 213 7.14 4.91 -10.94
CA THR A 213 7.94 3.76 -10.50
C THR A 213 7.65 2.53 -11.36
N PHE A 214 6.37 2.26 -11.66
CA PHE A 214 5.95 1.18 -12.57
C PHE A 214 6.61 1.30 -13.95
N SER A 215 6.50 2.47 -14.58
CA SER A 215 7.04 2.71 -15.93
C SER A 215 8.57 2.62 -15.93
N THR A 216 9.22 3.16 -14.90
CA THR A 216 10.67 3.11 -14.73
C THR A 216 11.17 1.66 -14.60
N THR A 217 10.48 0.82 -13.81
CA THR A 217 10.82 -0.60 -13.69
C THR A 217 10.67 -1.34 -15.02
N LEU A 218 9.60 -1.09 -15.78
CA LEU A 218 9.41 -1.71 -17.09
C LEU A 218 10.53 -1.34 -18.07
N ILE A 219 10.80 -0.03 -18.22
CA ILE A 219 11.77 0.48 -19.20
C ILE A 219 13.19 0.03 -18.84
N LEU A 220 13.62 0.22 -17.60
CA LEU A 220 14.97 -0.14 -17.18
C LEU A 220 15.13 -1.66 -17.06
N GLY A 221 14.15 -2.36 -16.52
CA GLY A 221 14.19 -3.82 -16.41
C GLY A 221 14.31 -4.49 -17.77
N TYR A 222 13.59 -4.00 -18.78
CA TYR A 222 13.70 -4.48 -20.15
C TYR A 222 15.03 -4.07 -20.81
N SER A 223 15.43 -2.80 -20.69
CA SER A 223 16.66 -2.27 -21.31
C SER A 223 17.92 -2.97 -20.79
N VAL A 224 18.03 -3.14 -19.47
CA VAL A 224 19.18 -3.82 -18.83
C VAL A 224 19.16 -5.32 -19.18
N SER A 225 17.98 -5.93 -19.32
CA SER A 225 17.89 -7.33 -19.75
C SER A 225 18.38 -7.55 -21.18
N LEU A 226 18.17 -6.59 -22.09
CA LEU A 226 18.70 -6.64 -23.45
C LEU A 226 20.22 -6.45 -23.49
N LEU A 227 20.77 -5.58 -22.66
CA LEU A 227 22.20 -5.28 -22.60
C LEU A 227 23.01 -6.41 -21.92
N LEU A 228 22.40 -7.13 -20.98
CA LEU A 228 23.04 -8.25 -20.26
C LEU A 228 22.37 -9.58 -20.61
N PRO A 229 22.59 -10.13 -21.82
CA PRO A 229 22.09 -11.45 -22.19
C PRO A 229 22.69 -12.50 -21.26
N THR A 230 21.86 -13.04 -20.37
CA THR A 230 22.23 -14.14 -19.48
C THR A 230 21.75 -15.45 -20.11
N LYS A 231 22.54 -16.53 -20.00
CA LYS A 231 22.13 -17.87 -20.45
C LYS A 231 20.90 -18.30 -19.64
N GLN A 232 19.71 -18.18 -20.22
CA GLN A 232 18.47 -18.62 -19.60
C GLN A 232 18.43 -20.15 -19.63
N ASN A 233 18.40 -20.79 -18.46
CA ASN A 233 18.06 -22.21 -18.35
C ASN A 233 16.55 -22.38 -18.62
N ASP A 234 16.21 -23.50 -19.26
CA ASP A 234 14.89 -23.95 -19.73
C ASP A 234 13.69 -23.01 -19.42
N LEU A 235 13.19 -22.34 -20.46
CA LEU A 235 12.10 -21.37 -20.42
C LEU A 235 10.70 -22.00 -20.57
N THR A 236 10.63 -23.32 -20.63
CA THR A 236 9.36 -24.05 -20.76
C THR A 236 8.37 -23.64 -19.66
N ASN A 237 7.15 -23.24 -20.06
CA ASN A 237 6.04 -22.85 -19.19
C ASN A 237 6.24 -21.63 -18.26
N ARG A 238 7.24 -20.77 -18.51
CA ARG A 238 7.47 -19.56 -17.68
C ARG A 238 6.85 -18.27 -18.23
N ALA A 239 6.69 -18.15 -19.55
CA ALA A 239 6.08 -16.99 -20.19
C ALA A 239 4.82 -17.40 -20.96
N TYR A 240 3.90 -16.46 -21.21
CA TYR A 240 2.69 -16.74 -22.00
C TYR A 240 3.04 -17.35 -23.37
N TRP A 241 4.17 -16.93 -23.95
CA TRP A 241 4.66 -17.35 -25.25
C TRP A 241 5.38 -18.70 -25.27
N THR A 242 5.68 -19.32 -24.11
CA THR A 242 6.45 -20.58 -24.00
C THR A 242 5.63 -21.74 -23.43
N ARG A 243 4.30 -21.70 -23.55
CA ARG A 243 3.41 -22.78 -23.10
C ARG A 243 3.64 -24.07 -23.89
N SER A 244 3.80 -25.19 -23.20
CA SER A 244 3.82 -26.53 -23.82
C SER A 244 2.40 -26.92 -24.27
N LYS A 245 2.31 -27.83 -25.25
CA LYS A 245 1.03 -28.34 -25.80
C LYS A 245 0.14 -29.05 -24.76
N GLU A 246 0.63 -29.30 -23.55
CA GLU A 246 -0.12 -29.90 -22.45
C GLU A 246 -1.07 -28.90 -21.75
N PHE A 247 -0.87 -27.59 -21.95
CA PHE A 247 -1.64 -26.51 -21.31
C PHE A 247 -2.44 -25.65 -22.31
N ILE A 248 -2.65 -26.16 -23.53
CA ILE A 248 -3.51 -25.58 -24.58
C ILE A 248 -4.78 -26.42 -24.63
#